data_AF-A0A926FD25-F1
#
_entry.id   AF-A0A926FD25-F1
#
_cell.length_a   1.000
_cell.length_b   1.000
_cell.length_c   1.000
_cell.angle_alpha   90.00
_cell.angle_beta   90.00
_cell.angle_gamma   90.00
#
_symmetry.space_group_name_H-M   'P 1'
#
loop_
_entity.id
_entity.type
_entity.pdbx_description
1 polymer ?
#
loop_
_entity_poly.entity_id
_entity_poly.type
_entity_poly.pdbx_seq_one_letter_code
_entity_poly.pdbx_strand_id
1 'polypeptide(L)' 'MSKKVYKVITAVKSTEDFKNVTVYGVTLVINGCETGKIADISSEREFVEHIVNKLNSHDVSEVHFYDVVEDFTARQLPM' A
#
# COMPACT_ATOMS: atom_id res chain seq x y z
N MET A 1 -17.32 -16.03 6.48
CA MET A 1 -16.13 -15.70 5.65
C MET A 1 -15.85 -14.22 5.84
N SER A 2 -14.73 -13.87 6.48
CA SER A 2 -14.35 -12.47 6.64
C SER A 2 -13.94 -11.91 5.28
N LYS A 3 -14.63 -10.87 4.80
CA LYS A 3 -14.29 -10.23 3.53
C LYS A 3 -13.11 -9.29 3.77
N LYS A 4 -11.92 -9.70 3.34
CA LYS A 4 -10.73 -8.86 3.30
C LYS A 4 -10.63 -8.20 1.93
N VAL A 5 -10.31 -6.91 1.89
CA VAL A 5 -10.04 -6.18 0.66
C VAL A 5 -8.90 -5.20 0.88
N TYR A 6 -8.01 -5.11 -0.10
CA TYR A 6 -6.96 -4.11 -0.14
C TYR A 6 -7.45 -2.91 -0.95
N LYS A 7 -7.15 -1.70 -0.46
CA LYS A 7 -7.52 -0.44 -1.12
C LYS A 7 -6.34 0.50 -1.19
N VAL A 8 -6.28 1.29 -2.25
CA VAL A 8 -5.32 2.38 -2.37
C VAL A 8 -5.78 3.54 -1.48
N ILE A 9 -4.82 4.12 -0.76
CA ILE A 9 -5.01 5.34 0.00
C ILE A 9 -4.05 6.41 -0.52
N THR A 10 -4.47 7.66 -0.38
CA THR A 10 -3.63 8.82 -0.67
C THR A 10 -3.20 9.43 0.64
N ALA A 11 -1.92 9.70 0.78
CA ALA A 11 -1.35 10.42 1.91
C ALA A 11 -0.48 11.58 1.40
N VAL A 12 -0.28 12.57 2.26
CA VAL A 12 0.59 13.70 1.96
C VAL A 12 1.75 13.63 2.93
N LYS A 13 2.96 13.54 2.40
CA LYS A 13 4.19 13.55 3.17
C LYS A 13 4.80 14.94 3.07
N SER A 14 4.95 15.61 4.19
CA SER A 14 5.67 16.87 4.27
C SER A 14 7.17 16.57 4.33
N THR A 15 7.91 17.05 3.33
CA THR A 15 9.38 17.01 3.34
C THR A 15 9.94 18.22 4.08
N GLU A 16 11.17 18.11 4.60
CA GLU A 16 11.85 19.18 5.36
C GLU A 16 11.92 20.53 4.60
N ASP A 17 11.85 20.50 3.27
CA ASP A 17 11.78 21.67 2.38
C ASP A 17 10.37 22.27 2.18
N PHE A 18 9.42 22.03 3.09
CA PHE A 18 8.01 22.49 3.00
C PHE A 18 7.27 22.02 1.74
N LYS A 19 7.81 21.03 1.02
CA LYS A 19 7.16 20.46 -0.16
C LYS A 19 6.26 19.32 0.30
N ASN A 20 4.96 19.51 0.11
CA ASN A 20 3.97 18.45 0.27
C ASN A 20 4.07 17.52 -0.93
N VAL A 21 4.57 16.31 -0.71
CA VAL A 21 4.63 15.27 -1.73
C VAL A 21 3.42 14.37 -1.53
N THR A 22 2.61 14.23 -2.58
CA THR A 22 1.54 13.23 -2.59
C THR A 22 2.19 11.85 -2.69
N VAL A 23 1.91 11.02 -1.71
CA VAL A 23 2.34 9.63 -1.68
C VAL A 23 1.10 8.74 -1.63
N TYR A 24 1.22 7.58 -2.24
CA TYR A 24 0.17 6.58 -2.29
C TYR A 24 0.58 5.40 -1.43
N GLY A 25 -0.44 4.76 -0.87
CA GLY A 25 -0.30 3.67 0.06
C GLY A 25 -1.39 2.62 -0.10
N VAL A 26 -1.31 1.56 0.69
CA VAL A 26 -2.32 0.51 0.76
C VAL A 26 -2.90 0.44 2.17
N THR A 27 -4.22 0.30 2.26
CA THR A 27 -4.94 -0.06 3.49
C THR A 27 -5.59 -1.44 3.32
N LEU A 28 -5.50 -2.24 4.37
CA LEU A 28 -6.15 -3.54 4.52
C LEU A 28 -7.42 -3.34 5.32
N VAL A 29 -8.56 -3.64 4.68
CA VAL A 29 -9.88 -3.57 5.30
C VAL A 29 -10.43 -4.97 5.47
N ILE A 30 -10.65 -5.38 6.73
CA ILE A 30 -11.24 -6.67 7.09
C ILE A 30 -12.61 -6.39 7.70
N ASN A 31 -13.66 -6.92 7.08
CA ASN A 31 -15.04 -6.78 7.56
C ASN A 31 -15.49 -5.31 7.79
N GLY A 32 -14.96 -4.38 6.99
CA GLY A 32 -15.23 -2.94 7.11
C GLY A 32 -14.35 -2.20 8.11
N CYS A 33 -13.50 -2.88 8.87
CA CYS A 33 -12.51 -2.27 9.75
C CYS A 33 -11.14 -2.21 9.08
N GLU A 34 -10.49 -1.05 9.13
CA GLU A 34 -9.09 -0.91 8.73
C GLU A 34 -8.20 -1.60 9.76
N THR A 35 -7.50 -2.66 9.35
CA THR A 35 -6.62 -3.47 10.20
C THR A 35 -5.14 -3.13 9.98
N GLY A 36 -4.77 -2.75 8.76
CA GLY A 36 -3.39 -2.44 8.41
C GLY A 36 -3.31 -1.30 7.41
N LYS A 37 -2.30 -0.44 7.53
CA LYS A 37 -2.14 0.73 6.66
C LYS A 37 -0.66 1.00 6.43
N ILE A 38 -0.28 1.12 5.16
CA ILE A 38 1.04 1.56 4.72
C ILE A 38 0.81 2.78 3.84
N ALA A 39 1.13 3.98 4.32
CA ALA A 39 0.78 5.24 3.66
C ALA A 39 1.87 5.77 2.70
N ASP A 40 3.10 5.25 2.82
CA ASP A 40 4.30 5.78 2.15
C ASP A 40 4.95 4.68 1.29
N ILE A 41 4.23 4.19 0.28
CA ILE A 41 4.73 3.12 -0.61
C ILE A 41 5.45 3.72 -1.80
N SER A 42 4.76 4.60 -2.54
CA SER A 42 5.31 5.24 -3.74
C SER A 42 4.55 6.52 -4.05
N SER A 43 5.18 7.46 -4.74
CA SER A 43 4.52 8.65 -5.27
C SER A 43 3.70 8.36 -6.54
N GLU A 44 3.83 7.15 -7.11
CA GLU A 44 3.10 6.73 -8.30
C GLU A 44 1.83 5.95 -7.92
N ARG A 45 0.67 6.52 -8.23
CA ARG A 45 -0.62 5.89 -7.95
C ARG A 45 -0.79 4.56 -8.67
N GLU A 46 -0.42 4.50 -9.95
CA GLU A 46 -0.59 3.32 -10.79
C GLU A 46 0.18 2.11 -10.24
N PHE A 47 1.37 2.36 -9.68
CA PHE A 47 2.18 1.34 -9.02
C PHE A 47 1.46 0.75 -7.81
N VAL A 48 0.92 1.61 -6.96
CA VAL A 48 0.17 1.18 -5.77
C VAL A 48 -1.14 0.48 -6.14
N GLU A 49 -1.83 0.93 -7.19
CA GLU A 49 -2.99 0.22 -7.77
C GLU A 49 -2.61 -1.18 -8.27
N HIS A 50 -1.44 -1.33 -8.89
CA HIS A 50 -0.93 -2.64 -9.32
C HIS A 50 -0.68 -3.59 -8.14
N ILE A 51 -0.08 -3.08 -7.05
CA ILE A 51 0.13 -3.86 -5.81
C ILE A 51 -1.20 -4.30 -5.23
N VAL A 52 -2.16 -3.38 -5.07
CA VAL A 52 -3.50 -3.70 -4.55
C VAL A 52 -4.21 -4.74 -5.38
N ASN A 53 -4.12 -4.65 -6.71
CA ASN A 53 -4.73 -5.64 -7.59
C ASN A 53 -4.12 -7.02 -7.41
N LYS A 54 -2.78 -7.11 -7.26
CA LYS A 54 -2.10 -8.37 -6.95
C LYS A 54 -2.48 -8.92 -5.57
N LEU A 55 -2.50 -8.08 -4.54
CA LEU A 55 -2.87 -8.48 -3.18
C LEU A 55 -4.29 -9.05 -3.12
N ASN A 56 -5.25 -8.41 -3.81
CA ASN A 56 -6.62 -8.90 -3.90
C ASN A 56 -6.74 -10.17 -4.77
N SER A 57 -5.98 -10.25 -5.87
CA SER A 57 -6.02 -11.41 -6.80
C SER A 57 -5.40 -12.68 -6.20
N HIS A 58 -4.36 -12.53 -5.38
CA HIS A 58 -3.65 -13.66 -4.75
C HIS A 58 -4.20 -14.04 -3.38
N ASP A 59 -5.31 -13.42 -2.94
CA ASP A 59 -5.88 -13.58 -1.59
C ASP A 59 -4.80 -13.50 -0.49
N VAL A 60 -3.91 -12.52 -0.59
CA VAL A 60 -2.77 -12.40 0.34
C VAL A 60 -3.29 -12.28 1.77
N SER A 61 -2.67 -13.00 2.70
CA SER A 61 -3.04 -12.95 4.11
C SER A 61 -2.46 -11.70 4.77
N GLU A 62 -3.13 -11.19 5.81
CA GLU A 62 -2.68 -10.00 6.54
C GLU A 62 -1.25 -10.12 7.08
N VAL A 63 -0.85 -11.33 7.46
CA VAL A 63 0.49 -11.64 7.98
C VAL A 63 1.58 -11.45 6.91
N HIS A 64 1.22 -11.57 5.63
CA HIS A 64 2.13 -11.37 4.50
C HIS A 64 1.95 -9.99 3.85
N PHE A 65 1.02 -9.16 4.34
CA PHE A 65 0.74 -7.86 3.74
C PHE A 65 1.98 -6.96 3.69
N TYR A 66 2.68 -6.83 4.82
CA TYR A 66 3.89 -6.01 4.89
C TYR A 66 5.02 -6.59 4.06
N ASP A 67 5.26 -7.89 4.16
CA ASP A 67 6.34 -8.60 3.43
C ASP A 67 6.20 -8.46 1.91
N VAL A 68 4.97 -8.64 1.40
CA VAL A 68 4.68 -8.49 -0.03
C VAL A 68 4.86 -7.05 -0.49
N VAL A 69 4.34 -6.07 0.27
CA VAL A 69 4.50 -4.65 -0.07
C VAL A 69 5.98 -4.26 -0.03
N GLU A 70 6.74 -4.73 0.96
CA GLU A 70 8.17 -4.51 1.08
C GLU A 70 8.92 -5.07 -0.13
N ASP A 71 8.66 -6.31 -0.56
CA ASP A 71 9.24 -6.91 -1.77
C ASP A 71 8.97 -6.06 -3.02
N PHE A 72 7.74 -5.56 -3.19
CA PHE A 72 7.40 -4.68 -4.31
C PHE A 72 8.17 -3.35 -4.24
N THR A 73 8.25 -2.72 -3.07
CA THR A 73 8.98 -1.45 -2.90
C THR A 73 10.49 -1.62 -3.08
N ALA A 74 11.06 -2.70 -2.56
CA ALA A 74 12.48 -3.03 -2.69
C ALA A 74 12.87 -3.25 -4.15
N ARG A 75 11.98 -3.85 -4.94
CA ARG A 75 12.17 -4.02 -6.39
C ARG A 75 12.06 -2.73 -7.19
N GLN A 76 11.51 -1.66 -6.62
CA GLN A 76 11.42 -0.36 -7.26
C GLN A 76 12.67 0.51 -7.05
N LEU A 77 13.45 0.27 -6.00
CA LEU A 77 14.70 0.99 -5.76
C LEU A 77 15.80 0.47 -6.70
N PRO A 78 16.38 1.31 -7.59
CA PRO A 78 17.61 0.95 -8.26
C PRO A 78 18.71 0.84 -7.19
N MET A 79 19.43 -0.28 -7.18
CA MET A 79 20.68 -0.41 -6.41
C MET A 79 21.69 0.65 -6.81
#